data_AF-A0A9W6RHD8-F1
#
_entry.id   AF-A0A9W6RHD8-F1
#
_cell.length_a   1.000
_cell.length_b   1.000
_cell.length_c   1.000
_cell.angle_alpha   90.00
_cell.angle_beta   90.00
_cell.angle_gamma   90.00
#
_symmetry.space_group_name_H-M   'P 1'
#
loop_
_entity.id
_entity.type
_entity.pdbx_description
1 polymer ?
#
loop_
_entity_poly.entity_id
_entity_poly.type
_entity_poly.pdbx_seq_one_letter_code
_entity_poly.pdbx_strand_id
1 'polypeptide(L)'
;MAISDLSARSGLPPSSIYYHFGNKLGVLAALLDRTFDELHALFPNPSSFDDREPLERFETWVTAACASLDRRPEYLRILLAISVGPHKDTEPVRNTVRRIRDYAHASWVEALTPIFAPNGGEDDEAFVDQLAVLGRAMTDGLSVTNSFDGVSYSSHVAAFVALIRGLAEQQDHGSAPPIH
;
A
#
# COMPACT_ATOMS: atom_id res chain seq x y z
N MET A 1 17.77 19.21 6.73
CA MET A 1 17.95 18.85 8.15
C MET A 1 19.26 18.10 8.35
N ALA A 2 20.13 18.63 9.22
CA ALA A 2 21.38 18.03 9.67
C ALA A 2 21.22 17.35 11.05
N ILE A 3 22.20 16.54 11.47
CA ILE A 3 22.19 15.90 12.81
C ILE A 3 22.26 16.94 13.93
N SER A 4 22.88 18.10 13.69
CA SER A 4 22.87 19.26 14.60
C SER A 4 21.45 19.77 14.86
N ASP A 5 20.64 19.90 13.81
CA ASP A 5 19.25 20.35 13.92
C ASP A 5 18.42 19.34 14.75
N LEU A 6 18.68 18.05 14.53
CA LEU A 6 18.01 16.98 15.27
C LEU A 6 18.44 16.97 16.74
N SER A 7 19.72 17.20 17.03
CA SER A 7 20.25 17.31 18.40
C SER A 7 19.61 18.50 19.11
N ALA A 8 19.54 19.66 18.46
CA ALA A 8 18.90 20.86 19.01
C ALA A 8 17.41 20.66 19.31
N ARG A 9 16.68 19.93 18.44
CA ARG A 9 15.26 19.64 18.64
C ARG A 9 14.97 18.54 19.66
N SER A 10 15.83 17.53 19.76
CA SER A 10 15.63 16.38 20.65
C SER A 10 16.23 16.57 22.04
N GLY A 11 17.16 17.51 22.20
CA GLY A 11 17.97 17.67 23.42
C GLY A 11 19.04 16.58 23.60
N LEU A 12 19.15 15.63 22.65
CA LEU A 12 20.14 14.57 22.71
C LEU A 12 21.49 15.05 22.13
N PRO A 13 22.62 14.63 22.71
CA PRO A 13 23.92 14.91 22.10
C PRO A 13 24.07 14.14 20.77
N PRO A 14 24.82 14.68 19.80
CA PRO A 14 25.05 14.02 18.51
C PRO A 14 25.59 12.59 18.64
N SER A 15 26.40 12.32 19.66
CA SER A 15 26.95 10.98 19.93
C SER A 15 25.87 9.93 20.20
N SER A 16 24.81 10.27 20.94
CA SER A 16 23.68 9.37 21.17
C SER A 16 22.92 9.09 19.88
N ILE A 17 22.74 10.10 19.03
CA ILE A 17 22.07 9.92 17.72
C ILE A 17 22.90 9.00 16.82
N TYR A 18 24.21 9.19 16.75
CA TYR A 18 25.10 8.31 15.99
C TYR A 18 25.14 6.88 16.57
N TYR A 19 25.12 6.73 17.90
CA TYR A 19 25.09 5.41 18.55
C TYR A 19 23.83 4.62 18.17
N HIS A 20 22.66 5.24 18.20
CA HIS A 20 21.39 4.55 17.92
C HIS A 20 21.09 4.38 16.43
N PHE A 21 21.47 5.36 15.60
CA PHE A 21 21.01 5.42 14.21
C PHE A 21 22.14 5.31 13.19
N GLY A 22 23.40 5.34 13.61
CA GLY A 22 24.59 5.25 12.75
C GLY A 22 24.84 6.48 11.88
N ASN A 23 23.84 6.96 11.15
CA ASN A 23 23.90 8.15 10.32
C ASN A 23 22.49 8.74 10.09
N LYS A 24 22.42 9.85 9.33
CA LYS A 24 21.14 10.50 8.99
C LYS A 24 20.15 9.59 8.26
N LEU A 25 20.64 8.64 7.46
CA LEU A 25 19.78 7.67 6.76
C LEU A 25 19.20 6.62 7.70
N GLY A 26 19.94 6.23 8.75
CA GLY A 26 19.38 5.37 9.80
C GLY A 26 18.33 6.10 10.64
N VAL A 27 18.46 7.41 10.87
CA VAL A 27 17.39 8.21 11.48
C VAL A 27 16.16 8.24 10.58
N LEU A 28 16.35 8.46 9.28
CA LEU A 28 15.25 8.45 8.31
C LEU A 28 14.56 7.08 8.27
N ALA A 29 15.32 5.98 8.22
CA ALA A 29 14.77 4.63 8.24
C ALA A 29 13.97 4.36 9.53
N ALA A 30 14.48 4.73 10.70
CA ALA A 30 13.78 4.57 11.97
C ALA A 30 12.52 5.45 12.07
N LEU A 31 12.57 6.68 11.55
CA LEU A 31 11.39 7.54 11.45
C LEU A 31 10.34 6.90 10.54
N LEU A 32 10.73 6.41 9.36
CA LEU A 32 9.82 5.73 8.44
C LEU A 32 9.20 4.50 9.08
N ASP A 33 9.99 3.74 9.84
CA ASP A 33 9.49 2.54 10.48
C ASP A 33 8.40 2.87 11.49
N ARG A 34 8.70 3.79 12.41
CA ARG A 34 7.73 4.27 13.39
C ARG A 34 6.49 4.90 12.74
N THR A 35 6.71 5.77 11.75
CA THR A 35 5.63 6.42 11.01
C THR A 35 4.81 5.40 10.26
N PHE A 36 5.41 4.35 9.71
CA PHE A 36 4.68 3.27 9.10
C PHE A 36 3.85 2.52 10.13
N ASP A 37 4.39 2.07 11.26
CA ASP A 37 3.61 1.37 12.27
C ASP A 37 2.38 2.20 12.75
N GLU A 38 2.56 3.50 12.97
CA GLU A 38 1.51 4.42 13.41
C GLU A 38 0.48 4.73 12.30
N LEU A 39 0.92 4.90 11.06
CA LEU A 39 0.04 5.21 9.92
C LEU A 39 -0.65 3.96 9.38
N HIS A 40 0.06 2.84 9.40
CA HIS A 40 -0.42 1.55 8.94
C HIS A 40 -1.59 1.05 9.81
N ALA A 41 -1.52 1.24 11.13
CA ALA A 41 -2.61 0.92 12.05
C ALA A 41 -3.94 1.65 11.75
N LEU A 42 -3.93 2.63 10.84
CA LEU A 42 -5.13 3.35 10.40
C LEU A 42 -5.73 2.81 9.11
N PHE A 43 -5.02 1.93 8.40
CA PHE A 43 -5.57 1.26 7.23
C PHE A 43 -6.46 0.10 7.67
N PRO A 44 -7.60 -0.09 7.00
CA PRO A 44 -8.47 -1.22 7.30
C PRO A 44 -7.78 -2.52 6.88
N ASN A 45 -7.89 -3.55 7.72
CA ASN A 45 -7.51 -4.90 7.33
C ASN A 45 -8.63 -5.49 6.42
N PRO A 46 -8.30 -6.11 5.26
CA PRO A 46 -9.31 -6.74 4.41
C PRO A 46 -10.21 -7.75 5.13
N SER A 47 -9.68 -8.49 6.10
CA SER A 47 -10.45 -9.45 6.93
C SER A 47 -11.48 -8.81 7.85
N SER A 48 -11.44 -7.48 8.03
CA SER A 48 -12.42 -6.77 8.88
C SER A 48 -13.81 -6.65 8.23
N PHE A 49 -13.98 -7.17 7.01
CA PHE A 49 -15.22 -7.14 6.23
C PHE A 49 -15.63 -8.54 5.72
N ASP A 50 -15.23 -9.60 6.44
CA ASP A 50 -15.51 -11.01 6.10
C ASP A 50 -17.01 -11.37 6.17
N ASP A 51 -17.84 -10.50 6.74
CA ASP A 51 -19.29 -10.66 6.85
C ASP A 51 -20.04 -10.31 5.54
N ARG A 52 -19.32 -9.90 4.49
CA ARG A 52 -19.88 -9.45 3.20
C ARG A 52 -19.52 -10.41 2.07
N GLU A 53 -20.31 -10.36 1.00
CA GLU A 53 -19.98 -11.06 -0.25
C GLU A 53 -18.63 -10.58 -0.82
N PRO A 54 -17.84 -11.45 -1.50
CA PRO A 54 -16.47 -11.15 -1.90
C PRO A 54 -16.25 -9.79 -2.56
N LEU A 55 -17.12 -9.43 -3.51
CA LEU A 55 -16.99 -8.17 -4.25
C LEU A 55 -17.39 -6.96 -3.40
N GLU A 56 -18.38 -7.10 -2.53
CA GLU A 56 -18.80 -6.04 -1.59
C GLU A 56 -17.74 -5.83 -0.49
N ARG A 57 -17.13 -6.92 -0.01
CA ARG A 57 -15.96 -6.91 0.87
C ARG A 57 -14.83 -6.09 0.25
N PHE A 58 -14.46 -6.40 -0.99
CA PHE A 58 -13.42 -5.67 -1.72
C PHE A 58 -13.75 -4.20 -1.88
N GLU A 59 -14.97 -3.87 -2.33
CA GLU A 59 -15.45 -2.49 -2.49
C GLU A 59 -15.37 -1.71 -1.18
N THR A 60 -15.83 -2.31 -0.08
CA THR A 60 -15.80 -1.70 1.25
C THR A 60 -14.37 -1.44 1.71
N TRP A 61 -13.49 -2.44 1.53
CA TRP A 61 -12.08 -2.33 1.90
C TRP A 61 -11.35 -1.24 1.10
N VAL A 62 -11.45 -1.25 -0.24
CA VAL A 62 -10.73 -0.28 -1.08
C VAL A 62 -11.26 1.14 -0.84
N THR A 63 -12.56 1.30 -0.58
CA THR A 63 -13.16 2.58 -0.19
C THR A 63 -12.54 3.10 1.11
N ALA A 64 -12.48 2.27 2.15
CA ALA A 64 -11.92 2.65 3.44
C ALA A 64 -10.40 2.89 3.38
N ALA A 65 -9.66 2.14 2.57
CA ALA A 65 -8.23 2.34 2.34
C ALA A 65 -7.96 3.67 1.62
N CYS A 66 -8.70 3.98 0.55
CA CYS A 66 -8.59 5.26 -0.16
C CYS A 66 -9.00 6.46 0.71
N ALA A 67 -10.04 6.32 1.55
CA ALA A 67 -10.42 7.36 2.51
C ALA A 67 -9.30 7.61 3.55
N SER A 68 -8.56 6.57 3.94
CA SER A 68 -7.41 6.70 4.84
C SER A 68 -6.26 7.45 4.16
N LEU A 69 -6.04 7.21 2.86
CA LEU A 69 -5.07 7.95 2.05
C LEU A 69 -5.45 9.42 1.85
N ASP A 70 -6.73 9.73 1.67
CA ASP A 70 -7.20 11.11 1.58
C ASP A 70 -7.00 11.89 2.87
N ARG A 71 -7.14 11.23 4.03
CA ARG A 71 -6.89 11.84 5.34
C ARG A 71 -5.41 12.08 5.61
N ARG A 72 -4.52 11.27 5.03
CA ARG A 72 -3.07 11.29 5.23
C ARG A 72 -2.29 11.09 3.93
N PRO A 73 -2.41 12.02 2.97
CA PRO A 73 -1.83 11.87 1.63
C PRO A 73 -0.29 11.85 1.66
N GLU A 74 0.34 12.41 2.69
CA GLU A 74 1.79 12.39 2.89
C GLU A 74 2.37 10.97 3.01
N TYR A 75 1.55 9.99 3.43
CA TYR A 75 1.99 8.61 3.62
C TYR A 75 2.61 8.01 2.35
N LEU A 76 1.83 7.95 1.25
CA LEU A 76 2.33 7.41 -0.03
C LEU A 76 3.35 8.36 -0.69
N ARG A 77 3.21 9.67 -0.52
CA ARG A 77 4.15 10.64 -1.11
C ARG A 77 5.56 10.49 -0.53
N ILE A 78 5.67 10.35 0.79
CA ILE A 78 6.95 10.10 1.48
C ILE A 78 7.52 8.75 1.04
N LEU A 79 6.69 7.70 1.04
CA LEU A 79 7.10 6.37 0.59
C LEU A 79 7.65 6.41 -0.84
N LEU A 80 6.97 7.10 -1.76
CA LEU A 80 7.39 7.25 -3.16
C LEU A 80 8.66 8.07 -3.30
N ALA A 81 8.74 9.25 -2.67
CA ALA A 81 9.92 10.11 -2.72
C ALA A 81 11.19 9.38 -2.27
N ILE A 82 11.04 8.45 -1.32
CA ILE A 82 12.15 7.63 -0.82
C ILE A 82 12.43 6.46 -1.76
N SER A 83 11.38 5.81 -2.29
CA SER A 83 11.50 4.68 -3.22
C SER A 83 12.22 5.05 -4.51
N VAL A 84 12.06 6.30 -4.98
CA VAL A 84 12.72 6.80 -6.22
C VAL A 84 13.91 7.72 -5.93
N GLY A 85 14.13 8.06 -4.65
CA GLY A 85 15.12 9.04 -4.23
C GLY A 85 16.57 8.53 -4.24
N PRO A 86 17.54 9.42 -3.99
CA PRO A 86 18.97 9.10 -4.04
C PRO A 86 19.42 8.08 -2.98
N HIS A 87 18.59 7.83 -1.96
CA HIS A 87 18.90 6.92 -0.86
C HIS A 87 18.17 5.57 -0.95
N LYS A 88 17.43 5.32 -2.04
CA LYS A 88 16.63 4.10 -2.25
C LYS A 88 17.45 2.81 -2.08
N ASP A 89 18.75 2.90 -2.33
CA ASP A 89 19.64 1.74 -2.31
C ASP A 89 20.31 1.46 -0.96
N THR A 90 20.14 2.37 0.00
CA THR A 90 20.69 2.23 1.36
C THR A 90 19.95 1.13 2.09
N GLU A 91 20.67 0.15 2.63
CA GLU A 91 20.07 -1.07 3.19
C GLU A 91 18.96 -0.85 4.23
N PRO A 92 19.10 0.04 5.24
CA PRO A 92 18.02 0.30 6.19
C PRO A 92 16.77 0.88 5.51
N VAL A 93 16.96 1.82 4.59
CA VAL A 93 15.85 2.46 3.85
C VAL A 93 15.17 1.46 2.94
N ARG A 94 15.95 0.65 2.19
CA ARG A 94 15.45 -0.38 1.29
C ARG A 94 14.62 -1.42 2.04
N ASN A 95 15.09 -1.88 3.19
CA ASN A 95 14.40 -2.89 3.99
C ASN A 95 13.09 -2.36 4.57
N THR A 96 13.08 -1.13 5.09
CA THR A 96 11.85 -0.48 5.55
C THR A 96 10.85 -0.34 4.39
N VAL A 97 11.26 0.24 3.25
CA VAL A 97 10.38 0.40 2.09
C VAL A 97 9.83 -0.95 1.60
N ARG A 98 10.67 -1.99 1.53
CA ARG A 98 10.24 -3.33 1.10
C ARG A 98 9.14 -3.87 2.01
N ARG A 99 9.34 -3.86 3.34
CA ARG A 99 8.32 -4.33 4.30
C ARG A 99 6.98 -3.60 4.15
N ILE A 100 7.02 -2.28 3.95
CA ILE A 100 5.82 -1.46 3.70
C ILE A 100 5.09 -1.91 2.43
N ARG A 101 5.86 -2.17 1.37
CA ARG A 101 5.33 -2.63 0.07
C ARG A 101 4.78 -4.05 0.15
N ASP A 102 5.46 -4.94 0.85
CA ASP A 102 5.04 -6.33 1.06
C ASP A 102 3.73 -6.40 1.84
N TYR A 103 3.59 -5.57 2.88
CA TYR A 103 2.33 -5.44 3.60
C TYR A 103 1.18 -4.99 2.69
N ALA A 104 1.39 -3.90 1.95
CA ALA A 104 0.36 -3.38 1.05
C ALA A 104 -0.03 -4.42 0.00
N HIS A 105 0.97 -5.14 -0.55
CA HIS A 105 0.75 -6.23 -1.49
C HIS A 105 -0.10 -7.36 -0.87
N ALA A 106 0.25 -7.81 0.33
CA ALA A 106 -0.52 -8.82 1.05
C ALA A 106 -1.97 -8.40 1.28
N SER A 107 -2.24 -7.14 1.64
CA SER A 107 -3.62 -6.64 1.77
C SER A 107 -4.40 -6.68 0.46
N TRP A 108 -3.75 -6.36 -0.67
CA TRP A 108 -4.39 -6.47 -1.99
C TRP A 108 -4.69 -7.92 -2.35
N VAL A 109 -3.72 -8.83 -2.18
CA VAL A 109 -3.89 -10.26 -2.42
C VAL A 109 -5.05 -10.80 -1.57
N GLU A 110 -5.07 -10.49 -0.29
CA GLU A 110 -6.12 -10.93 0.64
C GLU A 110 -7.51 -10.41 0.23
N ALA A 111 -7.61 -9.17 -0.24
CA ALA A 111 -8.88 -8.59 -0.68
C ALA A 111 -9.37 -9.17 -2.02
N LEU A 112 -8.46 -9.58 -2.90
CA LEU A 112 -8.77 -10.07 -4.26
C LEU A 112 -8.96 -11.60 -4.34
N THR A 113 -8.29 -12.35 -3.47
CA THR A 113 -8.33 -13.83 -3.45
C THR A 113 -9.75 -14.40 -3.39
N PRO A 114 -10.67 -13.89 -2.55
CA PRO A 114 -12.04 -14.42 -2.49
C PRO A 114 -12.84 -14.20 -3.78
N ILE A 115 -12.42 -13.29 -4.66
CA ILE A 115 -13.09 -12.99 -5.92
C ILE A 115 -12.53 -13.88 -7.04
N PHE A 116 -11.21 -13.93 -7.16
CA PHE A 116 -10.55 -14.48 -8.35
C PHE A 116 -9.86 -15.83 -8.13
N ALA A 117 -9.58 -16.20 -6.86
CA ALA A 117 -8.95 -17.47 -6.52
C ALA A 117 -9.64 -18.17 -5.33
N PRO A 118 -10.99 -18.29 -5.30
CA PRO A 118 -11.70 -18.84 -4.14
C PRO A 118 -11.35 -20.30 -3.84
N ASN A 119 -10.83 -21.03 -4.84
CA ASN A 119 -10.43 -22.44 -4.71
C ASN A 119 -8.90 -22.66 -4.70
N GLY A 120 -8.09 -21.61 -4.74
CA GLY A 120 -6.62 -21.70 -4.68
C GLY A 120 -5.96 -22.38 -5.89
N GLY A 121 -6.43 -22.10 -7.11
CA GLY A 121 -5.78 -22.55 -8.34
C GLY A 121 -4.50 -21.77 -8.61
N GLU A 122 -3.43 -22.42 -9.08
CA GLU A 122 -2.12 -21.77 -9.32
C GLU A 122 -2.22 -20.60 -10.33
N ASP A 123 -2.97 -20.79 -11.43
CA ASP A 123 -3.21 -19.74 -12.42
C ASP A 123 -4.02 -18.56 -11.84
N ASP A 124 -5.00 -18.86 -10.98
CA ASP A 124 -5.84 -17.86 -10.31
C ASP A 124 -5.05 -17.05 -9.28
N GLU A 125 -4.19 -17.72 -8.49
CA GLU A 125 -3.28 -17.06 -7.54
C GLU A 125 -2.27 -16.16 -8.27
N ALA A 126 -1.72 -16.62 -9.39
CA ALA A 126 -0.85 -15.80 -10.23
C ALA A 126 -1.58 -14.59 -10.80
N PHE A 127 -2.86 -14.73 -11.16
CA PHE A 127 -3.69 -13.62 -11.61
C PHE A 127 -3.98 -12.61 -10.49
N VAL A 128 -4.29 -13.10 -9.28
CA VAL A 128 -4.47 -12.27 -8.07
C VAL A 128 -3.20 -11.46 -7.77
N ASP A 129 -2.02 -12.08 -7.85
CA ASP A 129 -0.72 -11.41 -7.64
C ASP A 129 -0.53 -10.26 -8.64
N GLN A 130 -0.82 -10.50 -9.93
CA GLN A 130 -0.75 -9.46 -10.97
C GLN A 130 -1.72 -8.30 -10.69
N LEU A 131 -2.96 -8.60 -10.30
CA LEU A 131 -3.94 -7.58 -9.93
C LEU A 131 -3.53 -6.80 -8.69
N ALA A 132 -2.92 -7.45 -7.70
CA ALA A 132 -2.41 -6.80 -6.50
C ALA A 132 -1.27 -5.80 -6.82
N VAL A 133 -0.36 -6.19 -7.72
CA VAL A 133 0.67 -5.29 -8.25
C VAL A 133 0.05 -4.09 -8.97
N LEU A 134 -0.97 -4.30 -9.81
CA LEU A 134 -1.67 -3.23 -10.52
C LEU A 134 -2.43 -2.28 -9.58
N GLY A 135 -3.17 -2.81 -8.60
CA GLY A 135 -3.88 -2.02 -7.60
C GLY A 135 -2.93 -1.12 -6.80
N ARG A 136 -1.77 -1.66 -6.39
CA ARG A 136 -0.72 -0.87 -5.74
C ARG A 136 -0.15 0.20 -6.67
N ALA A 137 0.18 -0.15 -7.91
CA ALA A 137 0.71 0.79 -8.90
C ALA A 137 -0.27 1.95 -9.19
N MET A 138 -1.56 1.66 -9.23
CA MET A 138 -2.61 2.68 -9.35
C MET A 138 -2.58 3.66 -8.16
N THR A 139 -2.54 3.15 -6.93
CA THR A 139 -2.48 4.04 -5.73
C THR A 139 -1.19 4.87 -5.68
N ASP A 140 -0.07 4.30 -6.15
CA ASP A 140 1.18 5.04 -6.30
C ASP A 140 1.05 6.18 -7.31
N GLY A 141 0.47 5.92 -8.48
CA GLY A 141 0.21 6.95 -9.50
C GLY A 141 -0.73 8.04 -9.00
N LEU A 142 -1.82 7.65 -8.33
CA LEU A 142 -2.76 8.60 -7.70
C LEU A 142 -2.08 9.48 -6.66
N SER A 143 -1.08 8.98 -5.95
CA SER A 143 -0.31 9.80 -5.00
C SER A 143 0.46 10.93 -5.68
N VAL A 144 1.01 10.66 -6.86
CA VAL A 144 1.67 11.67 -7.68
C VAL A 144 0.65 12.71 -8.16
N THR A 145 -0.46 12.29 -8.76
CA THR A 145 -1.53 13.20 -9.21
C THR A 145 -2.11 14.01 -8.06
N ASN A 146 -2.38 13.37 -6.91
CA ASN A 146 -2.83 14.03 -5.69
C ASN A 146 -1.84 15.12 -5.21
N SER A 147 -0.54 14.93 -5.43
CA SER A 147 0.49 15.91 -5.04
C SER A 147 0.55 17.16 -5.93
N PHE A 148 0.18 17.05 -7.20
CA PHE A 148 0.18 18.16 -8.15
C PHE A 148 -1.19 18.82 -8.29
N ASP A 149 -2.23 18.00 -8.41
CA ASP A 149 -3.57 18.43 -8.84
C ASP A 149 -4.61 18.34 -7.70
N GLY A 150 -4.21 17.88 -6.50
CA GLY A 150 -5.13 17.74 -5.36
C GLY A 150 -6.20 16.66 -5.53
N VAL A 151 -6.05 15.79 -6.52
CA VAL A 151 -6.98 14.71 -6.85
C VAL A 151 -7.14 13.74 -5.69
N SER A 152 -8.37 13.46 -5.26
CA SER A 152 -8.65 12.51 -4.18
C SER A 152 -8.48 11.05 -4.64
N TYR A 153 -7.96 10.22 -3.74
CA TYR A 153 -7.88 8.77 -3.93
C TYR A 153 -9.29 8.17 -4.03
N SER A 154 -10.21 8.62 -3.17
CA SER A 154 -11.60 8.14 -3.13
C SER A 154 -12.37 8.41 -4.43
N SER A 155 -12.03 9.47 -5.18
CA SER A 155 -12.70 9.79 -6.46
C SER A 155 -12.56 8.70 -7.52
N HIS A 156 -11.59 7.78 -7.39
CA HIS A 156 -11.30 6.73 -8.37
C HIS A 156 -11.85 5.36 -7.98
N VAL A 157 -12.36 5.21 -6.75
CA VAL A 157 -12.81 3.93 -6.21
C VAL A 157 -13.94 3.34 -7.06
N ALA A 158 -14.96 4.12 -7.40
CA ALA A 158 -16.11 3.62 -8.15
C ALA A 158 -15.72 3.06 -9.54
N ALA A 159 -14.85 3.77 -10.26
CA ALA A 159 -14.37 3.32 -11.57
C ALA A 159 -13.53 2.04 -11.45
N PHE A 160 -12.67 1.96 -10.43
CA PHE A 160 -11.84 0.79 -10.21
C PHE A 160 -12.65 -0.44 -9.78
N VAL A 161 -13.63 -0.27 -8.89
CA VAL A 161 -14.56 -1.35 -8.50
C VAL A 161 -15.37 -1.83 -9.70
N ALA A 162 -15.80 -0.95 -10.59
CA ALA A 162 -16.49 -1.33 -11.83
C ALA A 162 -15.59 -2.20 -12.75
N LEU A 163 -14.30 -1.88 -12.85
CA LEU A 163 -13.34 -2.71 -13.60
C LEU A 163 -13.18 -4.11 -12.99
N ILE A 164 -13.04 -4.21 -11.67
CA ILE A 164 -12.92 -5.48 -10.96
C ILE A 164 -14.19 -6.32 -11.10
N ARG A 165 -15.36 -5.69 -10.97
CA ARG A 165 -16.66 -6.34 -11.20
C ARG A 165 -16.77 -6.92 -12.61
N GLY A 166 -16.43 -6.12 -13.63
CA GLY A 166 -16.48 -6.58 -15.01
C GLY A 166 -15.51 -7.73 -15.29
N LEU A 167 -14.33 -7.74 -14.67
CA LEU A 167 -13.39 -8.87 -14.76
C LEU A 167 -13.94 -10.14 -14.10
N ALA A 168 -14.56 -10.01 -12.93
CA ALA A 168 -15.16 -11.15 -12.21
C ALA A 168 -16.29 -11.78 -13.03
N GLU A 169 -17.18 -10.96 -13.61
CA GLU A 169 -18.27 -11.43 -14.48
C GLU A 169 -17.75 -12.20 -15.71
N GLN A 170 -16.62 -11.79 -16.28
CA GLN A 170 -16.01 -12.49 -17.42
C GLN A 170 -15.43 -13.87 -17.05
N GLN A 171 -14.84 -14.01 -15.86
CA GLN A 171 -14.32 -15.31 -15.39
C GLN A 171 -15.43 -16.31 -15.06
N ASP A 172 -16.54 -15.83 -14.49
CA ASP A 172 -17.73 -16.67 -14.28
C ASP A 172 -18.28 -17.23 -15.60
N HIS A 173 -18.28 -16.42 -16.66
CA HIS A 173 -18.71 -16.86 -17.98
C HIS A 173 -17.72 -17.79 -18.70
N GLY A 174 -16.42 -17.66 -18.44
CA GLY A 174 -15.38 -18.54 -19.00
C GLY A 174 -15.31 -19.94 -18.36
N SER A 175 -15.90 -20.11 -17.17
CA SER A 175 -15.88 -21.35 -16.39
C SER A 175 -17.08 -22.28 -16.65
N ALA A 176 -18.01 -21.89 -17.54
CA ALA A 176 -19.14 -22.74 -17.92
C ALA A 176 -18.68 -23.90 -18.83
N PRO A 177 -19.00 -25.17 -18.52
CA PRO A 177 -18.57 -26.29 -19.35
C PRO A 177 -19.25 -26.25 -20.73
N PRO A 178 -18.59 -26.75 -21.80
CA PRO A 178 -19.21 -26.82 -23.11
C PRO A 178 -20.46 -27.70 -23.04
N ILE A 179 -21.57 -27.15 -23.50
CA ILE A 179 -22.82 -27.91 -23.69
C ILE A 179 -22.55 -28.90 -24.83
N HIS A 180 -22.32 -30.17 -24.46
CA HIS A 180 -22.28 -31.30 -25.38
C HIS A 180 -23.62 -32.03 -25.37
#